data_AF-W2GH23-F1
#
_entry.id   AF-W2GH23-F1
#
_cell.length_a   1.000
_cell.length_b   1.000
_cell.length_c   1.000
_cell.angle_alpha   90.00
_cell.angle_beta   90.00
_cell.angle_gamma   90.00
#
_symmetry.space_group_name_H-M   'P 1'
#
loop_
_entity.id
_entity.type
_entity.pdbx_description
1 polymer ?
#
loop_
_entity_poly.entity_id
_entity_poly.type
_entity_poly.pdbx_seq_one_letter_code
_entity_poly.pdbx_strand_id
1 'polypeptide(L)'
;TLANHPSLQDLNYTHKYVNHSEHYVDPETGTHTNTIEDLWEIHIKRHTKVMRGISKSALDGYLDEYVWRSWFFPRKATTAQAMCGLVQLINRHGA
;
A
#
# COMPACT_ATOMS: atom_id res chain seq x y z
N THR A 1 1.63 -8.86 16.65
CA THR A 1 1.06 -10.19 16.34
C THR A 1 -0.44 -10.04 16.11
N LEU A 2 -1.10 -11.02 15.48
CA LEU A 2 -2.57 -11.00 15.26
C LEU A 2 -3.37 -10.80 16.55
N ALA A 3 -2.81 -11.18 17.70
CA ALA A 3 -3.37 -10.90 19.03
C ALA A 3 -3.63 -9.40 19.29
N ASN A 4 -2.85 -8.51 18.67
CA ASN A 4 -3.00 -7.05 18.83
C ASN A 4 -3.91 -6.41 17.77
N HIS A 5 -4.42 -7.21 16.81
CA HIS A 5 -5.30 -6.74 15.74
C HIS A 5 -6.55 -7.63 15.66
N PRO A 6 -7.54 -7.41 16.54
CA PRO A 6 -8.74 -8.24 16.62
C PRO A 6 -9.50 -8.34 15.28
N SER A 7 -9.51 -7.26 14.50
CA SER A 7 -10.14 -7.21 13.17
C SER A 7 -9.51 -8.14 12.13
N LEU A 8 -8.32 -8.70 12.40
CA LEU A 8 -7.60 -9.58 11.49
C LEU A 8 -7.66 -11.06 11.91
N GLN A 9 -8.23 -11.38 13.08
CA GLN A 9 -8.21 -12.74 13.63
C GLN A 9 -8.96 -13.74 12.76
N ASP A 10 -10.09 -13.34 12.18
CA ASP A 10 -10.95 -14.23 11.37
C ASP A 10 -10.61 -14.24 9.87
N LEU A 11 -9.56 -13.52 9.46
CA LEU A 11 -9.18 -13.35 8.06
C LEU A 11 -8.12 -14.38 7.59
N ASN A 12 -7.83 -15.41 8.40
CA ASN A 12 -6.84 -16.46 8.10
C ASN A 12 -5.45 -15.92 7.68
N TYR A 13 -5.06 -14.75 8.18
CA TYR A 13 -3.73 -14.21 7.93
C TYR A 13 -2.67 -15.00 8.70
N THR A 14 -1.50 -15.19 8.08
CA THR A 14 -0.33 -15.71 8.77
C THR A 14 0.64 -14.56 9.03
N HIS A 15 0.91 -14.29 10.31
CA HIS A 15 1.89 -13.27 10.67
C HIS A 15 3.30 -13.85 10.57
N LYS A 16 4.11 -13.32 9.66
CA LYS A 16 5.54 -13.63 9.55
C LYS A 16 6.37 -12.44 10.02
N TYR A 17 7.61 -12.70 10.45
CA TYR A 17 8.54 -11.68 10.90
C TYR A 17 9.96 -12.02 10.42
N VAL A 18 10.86 -11.05 10.50
CA VAL A 18 12.28 -11.20 10.19
C VAL A 18 13.09 -10.61 11.35
N ASN A 19 14.07 -11.36 11.84
CA ASN A 19 15.03 -10.87 12.83
C ASN A 19 16.15 -10.07 12.15
N HIS A 20 15.98 -8.75 12.06
CA HIS A 20 16.93 -7.85 11.40
C HIS A 20 18.28 -7.71 12.11
N SER A 21 18.42 -8.21 13.34
CA SER A 21 19.73 -8.29 14.01
C SER A 21 20.61 -9.40 13.42
N GLU A 22 20.01 -10.37 12.75
CA GLU A 22 20.68 -11.56 12.22
C GLU A 22 20.63 -11.60 10.69
N HIS A 23 19.45 -11.34 10.11
CA HIS A 23 19.19 -11.53 8.69
C HIS A 23 18.27 -10.44 8.12
N TYR A 24 18.49 -10.05 6.86
CA TYR A 24 17.59 -9.17 6.10
C TYR A 24 16.46 -9.93 5.40
N VAL A 25 16.70 -11.22 5.12
CA VAL A 25 15.72 -12.16 4.59
C VAL A 25 15.79 -13.38 5.49
N ASP A 26 14.66 -13.82 6.03
CA ASP A 26 14.58 -15.05 6.82
C ASP A 26 15.02 -16.23 5.93
N PRO A 27 16.09 -16.97 6.31
CA PRO A 27 16.63 -18.05 5.49
C PRO A 27 15.73 -19.30 5.45
N GLU A 28 14.87 -19.50 6.45
CA GLU A 28 13.98 -20.66 6.52
C GLU A 28 12.69 -20.40 5.73
N THR A 29 12.11 -19.21 5.91
CA THR A 29 10.78 -18.91 5.34
C THR A 29 10.84 -18.06 4.07
N GLY A 30 12.01 -17.49 3.75
CA GLY A 30 12.20 -16.53 2.66
C GLY A 30 11.51 -15.18 2.90
N THR A 31 11.01 -14.93 4.12
CA THR A 31 10.28 -13.70 4.45
C THR A 31 11.21 -12.51 4.44
N HIS A 32 10.77 -11.40 3.84
CA HIS A 32 11.48 -10.12 3.86
C HIS A 32 10.48 -8.96 3.96
N THR A 33 10.92 -7.82 4.49
CA THR A 33 10.10 -6.60 4.58
C THR A 33 10.49 -5.53 3.56
N ASN A 34 11.56 -5.74 2.79
CA ASN A 34 12.14 -4.76 1.86
C ASN A 34 11.11 -4.13 0.92
N THR A 35 10.26 -4.94 0.28
CA THR A 35 9.24 -4.41 -0.66
C THR A 35 8.24 -3.49 0.03
N ILE A 36 7.86 -3.79 1.28
CA ILE A 36 6.93 -2.98 2.05
C ILE A 36 7.61 -1.68 2.50
N GLU A 37 8.86 -1.78 2.95
CA GLU A 37 9.68 -0.64 3.37
C GLU A 37 9.95 0.33 2.21
N ASP A 38 10.37 -0.19 1.06
CA ASP A 38 10.59 0.58 -0.16
C ASP A 38 9.31 1.28 -0.61
N LEU A 39 8.17 0.58 -0.57
CA LEU A 39 6.89 1.16 -0.91
C LEU A 39 6.54 2.34 0.01
N TRP A 40 6.70 2.14 1.31
CA TRP A 40 6.40 3.15 2.30
C TRP A 40 7.29 4.39 2.17
N GLU A 41 8.60 4.20 2.03
CA GLU A 41 9.56 5.30 1.96
C GLU A 41 9.45 6.06 0.63
N ILE A 42 9.45 5.33 -0.49
CA ILE A 42 9.53 5.94 -1.82
C ILE A 42 8.18 6.50 -2.28
N HIS A 43 7.08 5.80 -2.03
CA HIS A 43 5.79 6.17 -2.60
C HIS A 43 4.90 6.96 -1.65
N ILE A 44 4.93 6.68 -0.35
CA ILE A 44 4.03 7.33 0.60
C ILE A 44 4.70 8.52 1.29
N LYS A 45 5.80 8.27 2.01
CA LYS A 45 6.47 9.31 2.81
C LYS A 45 7.06 10.42 1.95
N ARG A 46 7.74 10.07 0.85
CA ARG A 46 8.32 11.07 -0.06
C ARG A 46 7.26 12.02 -0.62
N HIS A 47 6.11 11.50 -1.04
CA HIS A 47 5.01 12.32 -1.56
C HIS A 47 4.43 13.23 -0.47
N THR A 48 4.16 12.67 0.72
CA THR A 48 3.72 13.42 1.90
C THR A 48 4.69 14.56 2.26
N LYS A 49 6.00 14.29 2.20
CA LYS A 49 7.03 15.29 2.52
C LYS A 49 7.07 16.44 1.50
N VAL A 50 6.87 16.14 0.21
CA VAL A 50 6.76 17.17 -0.84
C VAL A 50 5.58 18.12 -0.59
N MET A 51 4.48 17.60 -0.03
CA MET A 51 3.32 18.40 0.37
C MET A 51 3.48 19.14 1.71
N ARG A 52 4.66 19.05 2.36
CA ARG A 52 4.94 19.57 3.71
C ARG A 52 4.11 18.92 4.82
N GLY A 53 3.75 17.65 4.62
CA GLY A 53 2.94 16.87 5.54
C GLY A 53 1.51 16.73 5.06
N ILE A 54 0.78 15.79 5.67
CA ILE A 54 -0.67 15.62 5.49
C ILE A 54 -1.33 15.54 6.87
N SER A 55 -2.61 15.91 6.96
CA SER A 55 -3.37 15.64 8.17
C SER A 55 -3.55 14.12 8.33
N LYS A 56 -3.56 13.65 9.57
CA LYS A 56 -3.80 12.24 9.87
C LYS A 56 -5.13 11.75 9.28
N SER A 57 -6.15 12.61 9.26
CA SER A 57 -7.46 12.32 8.66
C SER A 57 -7.44 12.10 7.15
N ALA A 58 -6.43 12.60 6.43
CA ALA A 58 -6.29 12.45 4.99
C ALA A 58 -5.41 11.25 4.60
N LEU A 59 -4.67 10.66 5.56
CA LEU A 59 -3.73 9.59 5.28
C LEU A 59 -4.42 8.35 4.74
N ASP A 60 -5.52 7.93 5.36
CA ASP A 60 -6.23 6.71 4.96
C ASP A 60 -6.73 6.82 3.51
N GLY A 61 -7.37 7.94 3.15
CA GLY A 61 -7.83 8.17 1.77
C GLY A 61 -6.69 8.24 0.74
N TYR A 62 -5.53 8.78 1.11
CA TYR A 62 -4.36 8.78 0.24
C TYR A 62 -3.79 7.37 0.01
N LEU A 63 -3.78 6.54 1.07
CA LEU A 63 -3.36 5.14 0.95
C LEU A 63 -4.33 4.35 0.08
N ASP A 64 -5.64 4.54 0.28
CA ASP A 64 -6.68 3.91 -0.54
C ASP A 64 -6.53 4.30 -2.02
N GLU A 65 -6.33 5.59 -2.31
CA GLU A 65 -6.08 6.06 -3.68
C GLU A 65 -4.83 5.42 -4.27
N TYR A 66 -3.73 5.37 -3.50
CA TYR A 66 -2.48 4.77 -3.96
C TYR A 66 -2.65 3.28 -4.28
N VAL A 67 -3.29 2.52 -3.40
CA VAL A 67 -3.56 1.08 -3.60
C VAL A 67 -4.43 0.88 -4.82
N TRP A 68 -5.54 1.61 -4.93
CA TRP A 68 -6.41 1.57 -6.10
C TRP A 68 -5.64 1.87 -7.40
N ARG A 69 -4.84 2.95 -7.43
CA ARG A 69 -4.01 3.28 -8.60
C ARG A 69 -3.06 2.14 -8.96
N SER A 70 -2.44 1.53 -7.96
CA SER A 70 -1.45 0.45 -8.17
C SER A 70 -2.06 -0.82 -8.76
N TRP A 71 -3.35 -1.08 -8.51
CA TRP A 71 -4.05 -2.27 -9.00
C TRP A 71 -4.59 -2.08 -10.42
N PHE A 72 -5.08 -0.89 -10.74
CA PHE A 72 -5.81 -0.64 -11.99
C PHE A 72 -4.98 0.10 -13.05
N PHE A 73 -3.87 0.74 -12.68
CA PHE A 73 -3.09 1.57 -13.59
C PHE A 73 -1.59 1.28 -13.53
N PRO A 74 -0.86 1.49 -14.64
CA PRO A 74 0.59 1.46 -14.63
C PRO A 74 1.16 2.48 -13.63
N ARG A 75 2.28 2.15 -12.97
CA ARG A 75 2.94 3.02 -11.97
C ARG A 75 3.22 4.47 -12.41
N LYS A 76 3.34 4.72 -13.72
CA LYS A 76 3.61 6.04 -14.31
C LYS A 76 2.38 6.69 -14.95
N ALA A 77 1.18 6.14 -14.69
CA ALA A 77 -0.05 6.74 -15.17
C ALA A 77 -0.21 8.15 -14.58
N THR A 78 -0.48 9.12 -15.44
CA THR A 78 -0.78 10.48 -15.00
C THR A 78 -2.13 10.52 -14.28
N THR A 79 -2.37 11.56 -13.49
CA THR A 79 -3.68 11.80 -12.89
C THR A 79 -4.79 11.80 -13.94
N ALA A 80 -4.55 12.43 -15.09
CA ALA A 80 -5.50 12.45 -16.21
C ALA A 80 -5.80 11.04 -16.76
N GLN A 81 -4.79 10.18 -16.90
CA GLN A 81 -4.98 8.80 -17.35
C GLN A 81 -5.78 7.97 -16.35
N ALA A 82 -5.48 8.11 -15.05
CA ALA A 82 -6.22 7.41 -14.01
C ALA A 82 -7.68 7.88 -13.93
N MET A 83 -7.91 9.21 -14.01
CA MET A 83 -9.27 9.77 -14.01
C MET A 83 -10.05 9.36 -15.26
N CYS A 84 -9.42 9.38 -16.43
CA CYS A 84 -10.04 8.91 -17.67
C CYS A 84 -10.42 7.43 -17.57
N GLY A 85 -9.52 6.58 -17.08
CA GLY A 85 -9.81 5.17 -16.88
C GLY A 85 -10.90 4.92 -15.82
N LEU A 86 -10.94 5.68 -14.73
CA LEU A 86 -12.03 5.63 -13.75
C LEU A 86 -13.38 5.95 -14.39
N VAL A 87 -13.47 7.04 -15.17
CA VAL A 87 -14.69 7.41 -15.88
C VAL A 87 -15.10 6.33 -16.87
N GLN A 88 -14.15 5.76 -17.62
CA GLN A 88 -14.43 4.65 -18.53
C GLN A 88 -14.93 3.40 -17.80
N LEU A 89 -14.36 3.08 -16.64
CA LEU A 89 -14.73 1.94 -15.82
C LEU A 89 -16.13 2.13 -15.23
N ILE A 90 -16.45 3.33 -14.74
CA ILE A 90 -17.80 3.71 -14.31
C ILE A 90 -18.78 3.64 -15.48
N ASN A 91 -18.45 4.14 -16.66
CA ASN A 91 -19.36 4.07 -17.81
C ASN A 91 -19.57 2.64 -18.32
N ARG A 92 -18.59 1.74 -18.11
CA ARG A 92 -18.67 0.33 -18.51
C ARG A 92 -19.42 -0.54 -17.50
N HIS A 93 -19.33 -0.21 -16.22
CA HIS A 93 -19.85 -1.03 -15.11
C HIS A 93 -20.89 -0.31 -14.24
N GLY A 94 -21.24 0.92 -14.59
CA GLY A 94 -22.21 1.76 -13.89
C GLY A 94 -23.64 1.44 -14.31
N ALA A 95 -24.40 1.11 -13.28
CA ALA A 95 -25.86 1.20 -13.04
C ALA A 95 -26.72 1.94 -14.07
#